data_AF-A0A4Q5AKS0-F1
#
_entry.id   AF-A0A4Q5AKS0-F1
#
_cell.length_a   1.000
_cell.length_b   1.000
_cell.length_c   1.000
_cell.angle_alpha   90.00
_cell.angle_beta   90.00
_cell.angle_gamma   90.00
#
_symmetry.space_group_name_H-M   'P 1'
#
loop_
_entity.id
_entity.type
_entity.pdbx_description
1 polymer ?
#
loop_
_entity_poly.entity_id
_entity_poly.type
_entity_poly.pdbx_seq_one_letter_code
_entity_poly.pdbx_strand_id
1 'polypeptide(L)'
;MSGVSFVEKPPYFGCPSGRMGLLSSMYTDPRYRRRGIATELLRKAVDEVRAYGCGTVQITASDMGVKLYDAFGFVHNGNFMQYRL
;
A
#
# COMPACT_ATOMS: atom_id res chain seq x y z
N MET A 1 -11.25 0.77 -8.28
CA MET A 1 -10.01 1.17 -8.98
C MET A 1 -8.88 1.11 -7.96
N SER A 2 -7.67 0.73 -8.35
CA SER A 2 -6.49 0.74 -7.49
C SER A 2 -5.32 1.25 -8.33
N GLY A 3 -4.59 2.24 -7.82
CA GLY A 3 -3.42 2.80 -8.51
C GLY A 3 -2.18 2.59 -7.65
N VAL A 4 -1.11 2.10 -8.26
CA VAL A 4 0.22 2.06 -7.65
C VAL A 4 1.07 3.14 -8.30
N SER A 5 1.63 4.03 -7.48
CA SER A 5 2.65 4.97 -7.93
C SER A 5 4.02 4.48 -7.45
N PHE A 6 5.00 4.44 -8.36
CA PHE A 6 6.37 4.11 -7.99
C PHE A 6 7.10 5.38 -7.57
N VAL A 7 7.73 5.35 -6.40
CA VAL A 7 8.47 6.47 -5.84
C VAL A 7 9.90 6.02 -5.58
N GLU A 8 10.85 6.79 -6.09
CA GLU A 8 12.26 6.66 -5.76
C GLU A 8 12.61 7.65 -4.66
N LYS A 9 13.17 7.14 -3.58
CA LYS A 9 13.74 7.89 -2.46
C LYS A 9 15.20 7.50 -2.30
N PRO A 10 16.02 8.37 -1.69
CA PRO A 10 17.33 7.96 -1.19
C PRO A 10 17.18 6.71 -0.30
N PRO A 11 18.13 5.75 -0.36
CA PRO A 11 18.13 4.57 0.49
C PRO A 11 17.95 4.94 1.96
N TYR A 12 17.06 4.24 2.66
CA TYR A 12 16.87 4.42 4.09
C TYR A 12 16.66 3.06 4.77
N PHE A 13 16.74 3.02 6.10
CA PHE A 13 16.81 1.79 6.90
C PHE A 13 15.69 0.77 6.58
N GLY A 14 14.49 1.24 6.20
CA GLY A 14 13.36 0.38 5.85
C GLY A 14 13.25 0.01 4.36
N CYS A 15 13.99 0.69 3.47
CA CYS A 15 14.05 0.36 2.04
C CYS A 15 15.45 0.67 1.49
N PRO A 16 16.40 -0.28 1.60
CA PRO A 16 17.78 -0.11 1.12
C PRO A 16 17.87 0.11 -0.40
N SER A 17 16.87 -0.39 -1.14
CA SER A 17 16.79 -0.22 -2.59
C SER A 17 16.39 1.20 -3.03
N GLY A 18 15.89 2.04 -2.12
CA GLY A 18 15.34 3.36 -2.44
C GLY A 18 14.03 3.35 -3.23
N ARG A 19 13.60 2.18 -3.75
CA ARG A 19 12.39 2.02 -4.57
C ARG A 19 11.20 1.59 -3.71
N MET A 20 10.12 2.36 -3.77
CA MET A 20 8.91 2.12 -3.00
C MET A 20 7.67 2.19 -3.89
N GLY A 21 6.71 1.29 -3.65
CA GLY A 21 5.36 1.43 -4.18
C GLY A 21 4.48 2.22 -3.22
N LEU A 22 3.87 3.30 -3.68
CA LEU A 22 2.81 3.99 -2.96
C LEU A 22 1.47 3.50 -3.51
N LEU A 23 0.75 2.72 -2.70
CA LEU A 23 -0.61 2.31 -3.05
C LEU A 23 -1.55 3.47 -2.77
N SER A 24 -2.23 3.95 -3.80
CA SER A 24 -3.21 5.03 -3.71
C SER A 24 -4.58 4.59 -4.22
N SER A 25 -5.62 5.23 -3.69
CA SER A 25 -6.97 5.18 -4.23
C SER A 25 -7.59 3.78 -4.33
N MET A 26 -7.24 2.85 -3.43
CA MET A 26 -7.87 1.52 -3.43
C MET A 26 -9.32 1.63 -2.93
N TYR A 27 -10.26 1.60 -3.87
CA TYR A 27 -11.69 1.69 -3.57
C TYR A 27 -12.43 0.48 -4.15
N THR A 28 -13.10 -0.26 -3.27
CA THR A 28 -14.07 -1.29 -3.63
C THR A 28 -15.46 -0.77 -3.33
N ASP A 29 -16.30 -0.76 -4.37
CA ASP A 29 -17.70 -0.34 -4.26
C ASP A 29 -18.41 -1.14 -3.15
N PRO A 30 -19.21 -0.47 -2.28
CA PRO A 30 -19.90 -1.09 -1.15
C PRO A 30 -20.67 -2.36 -1.50
N ARG A 31 -21.28 -2.42 -2.70
CA ARG A 31 -22.09 -3.55 -3.18
C ARG A 31 -21.24 -4.81 -3.44
N TYR A 32 -19.93 -4.64 -3.60
CA TYR A 32 -18.98 -5.69 -3.92
C TYR A 32 -18.02 -6.00 -2.76
N ARG A 33 -18.25 -5.43 -1.57
CA ARG A 33 -17.46 -5.73 -0.36
C ARG A 33 -17.72 -7.16 0.14
N ARG A 34 -16.78 -7.68 0.95
CA ARG A 34 -16.80 -9.03 1.54
C ARG A 34 -16.85 -10.19 0.53
N ARG A 35 -16.44 -9.95 -0.72
CA ARG A 35 -16.31 -10.95 -1.78
C ARG A 35 -14.85 -11.26 -2.16
N GLY A 36 -13.88 -10.83 -1.35
CA GLY A 36 -12.44 -11.04 -1.61
C GLY A 36 -11.82 -10.18 -2.72
N ILE A 37 -12.61 -9.37 -3.43
CA ILE A 37 -12.16 -8.55 -4.56
C ILE A 37 -11.04 -7.57 -4.15
N ALA A 38 -11.21 -6.88 -3.01
CA ALA A 38 -10.21 -5.94 -2.51
C ALA A 38 -8.88 -6.62 -2.19
N THR A 39 -8.94 -7.81 -1.59
CA THR A 39 -7.76 -8.60 -1.23
C THR A 39 -7.00 -9.06 -2.48
N GLU A 40 -7.72 -9.52 -3.51
CA GLU A 40 -7.07 -9.96 -4.75
C GLU A 40 -6.46 -8.79 -5.53
N LEU A 41 -7.14 -7.63 -5.55
CA LEU A 41 -6.57 -6.40 -6.13
C LEU A 41 -5.31 -5.95 -5.38
N LEU A 42 -5.35 -5.98 -4.04
CA LEU A 42 -4.20 -5.67 -3.21
C LEU A 42 -3.04 -6.64 -3.48
N ARG A 43 -3.33 -7.93 -3.59
CA ARG A 43 -2.33 -8.96 -3.90
C ARG A 43 -1.64 -8.69 -5.22
N LYS A 44 -2.40 -8.44 -6.28
CA LYS A 44 -1.84 -8.11 -7.61
C LYS A 44 -0.99 -6.85 -7.57
N ALA A 45 -1.44 -5.80 -6.88
CA ALA A 45 -0.67 -4.57 -6.74
C ALA A 45 0.67 -4.79 -6.00
N VAL A 46 0.66 -5.60 -4.93
CA VAL A 46 1.90 -5.93 -4.19
C VAL A 46 2.83 -6.81 -5.02
N ASP A 47 2.29 -7.75 -5.79
CA ASP A 47 3.05 -8.59 -6.72
C ASP A 47 3.74 -7.75 -7.80
N GLU A 48 3.05 -6.75 -8.38
CA GLU A 48 3.64 -5.79 -9.32
C GLU A 48 4.77 -4.97 -8.69
N VAL A 49 4.56 -4.46 -7.47
CA VAL A 49 5.58 -3.68 -6.74
C VAL A 49 6.81 -4.54 -6.43
N ARG A 50 6.60 -5.80 -6.05
CA ARG A 50 7.68 -6.75 -5.81
C ARG A 50 8.42 -7.08 -7.11
N ALA A 51 7.71 -7.29 -8.22
CA ALA A 51 8.31 -7.56 -9.52
C ALA A 51 9.15 -6.37 -10.04
N TYR A 52 8.75 -5.14 -9.71
CA TYR A 52 9.51 -3.93 -10.01
C TYR A 52 10.80 -3.79 -9.17
N GLY A 53 10.98 -4.62 -8.14
CA GLY A 53 12.14 -4.60 -7.26
C GLY A 53 12.07 -3.56 -6.15
N CYS A 54 10.87 -3.09 -5.80
CA CYS A 54 10.68 -2.25 -4.63
C CYS A 54 10.81 -3.06 -3.35
N GLY A 55 11.52 -2.51 -2.35
CA GLY A 55 11.66 -3.14 -1.03
C GLY A 55 10.49 -2.87 -0.09
N THR A 56 9.60 -1.94 -0.42
CA THR A 56 8.52 -1.51 0.47
C THR A 56 7.31 -1.04 -0.31
N VAL A 57 6.11 -1.33 0.22
CA VAL A 57 4.84 -0.72 -0.18
C VAL A 57 4.32 0.13 0.97
N GLN A 58 3.93 1.37 0.69
CA GLN A 58 3.26 2.25 1.66
C GLN A 58 1.82 2.54 1.23
N ILE A 59 0.97 2.75 2.23
CA ILE A 59 -0.42 3.11 2.02
C ILE A 59 -0.91 4.03 3.14
N THR A 60 -1.81 4.95 2.80
CA THR A 60 -2.63 5.68 3.77
C THR A 60 -4.00 5.01 3.82
N ALA A 61 -4.25 4.24 4.88
CA ALA A 61 -5.52 3.57 5.10
C ALA A 61 -6.55 4.52 5.74
N SER A 62 -7.83 4.35 5.40
CA SER A 62 -8.93 4.86 6.21
C SER A 62 -9.25 3.90 7.37
N ASP A 63 -9.98 4.35 8.38
CA ASP A 63 -10.41 3.51 9.52
C ASP A 63 -11.13 2.23 9.09
N MET A 64 -11.85 2.28 7.97
CA MET A 64 -12.52 1.13 7.39
C MET A 64 -11.57 0.19 6.64
N GLY A 65 -10.53 0.75 6.03
CA GLY A 65 -9.52 0.01 5.28
C GLY A 65 -8.47 -0.65 6.17
N VAL A 66 -8.20 -0.11 7.36
CA VAL A 66 -7.11 -0.57 8.24
C VAL A 66 -7.18 -2.08 8.50
N LYS A 67 -8.37 -2.62 8.78
CA LYS A 67 -8.58 -4.05 9.02
C LYS A 67 -8.20 -4.94 7.84
N LEU A 68 -8.40 -4.45 6.61
CA LEU A 68 -7.99 -5.18 5.40
C LEU A 68 -6.46 -5.23 5.30
N TYR A 69 -5.80 -4.10 5.55
CA TYR A 69 -4.35 -3.98 5.44
C TYR A 69 -3.64 -4.75 6.57
N ASP A 70 -4.16 -4.67 7.79
CA ASP A 70 -3.68 -5.46 8.92
C ASP A 70 -3.79 -6.97 8.63
N ALA A 71 -4.95 -7.41 8.13
CA ALA A 71 -5.16 -8.81 7.76
C ALA A 71 -4.27 -9.27 6.59
N PHE A 72 -3.85 -8.34 5.73
CA PHE A 72 -2.90 -8.62 4.65
C PHE A 72 -1.44 -8.66 5.13
N GLY A 73 -1.14 -8.09 6.30
CA GLY A 73 0.20 -8.06 6.89
C GLY A 73 0.92 -6.72 6.77
N PHE A 74 0.21 -5.62 6.47
CA PHE A 74 0.76 -4.28 6.65
C PHE A 74 1.01 -4.02 8.13
N VAL A 75 2.08 -3.29 8.43
CA VAL A 75 2.45 -2.92 9.80
C VAL A 75 2.35 -1.40 9.95
N HIS A 76 1.76 -0.97 11.06
CA HIS A 76 1.69 0.45 11.40
C HIS A 76 3.08 1.06 11.56
N ASN A 77 3.36 2.10 10.79
CA ASN A 77 4.56 2.92 10.96
C ASN A 77 4.27 4.06 11.94
N GLY A 78 4.56 3.84 13.22
CA GLY A 78 4.24 4.79 14.31
C GLY A 78 4.94 6.15 14.22
N ASN A 79 5.98 6.28 13.41
CA ASN A 79 6.73 7.52 13.21
C ASN A 79 6.33 8.27 11.92
N PHE A 80 5.17 7.95 11.34
CA PHE A 80 4.69 8.65 10.16
C PHE A 80 4.29 10.10 10.51
N MET A 81 4.92 11.07 9.85
CA MET A 81 4.62 12.49 9.99
C MET A 81 4.33 13.09 8.61
N GLN A 82 3.31 13.93 8.52
CA GLN A 82 2.92 14.63 7.30
C GLN A 82 2.81 16.13 7.59
N TYR A 83 3.44 16.95 6.76
CA TYR A 83 3.27 18.40 6.75
C TYR A 83 2.48 18.79 5.50
N ARG A 84 1.38 19.53 5.68
CA ARG A 84 0.54 20.03 4.60
C ARG A 84 0.92 21.50 4.34
N LEU A 85 1.25 21.81 3.08
CA LEU A 85 1.48 23.17 2.61
C LEU A 85 0.15 23.87 2.31
#